data_AF-A1BQ88-F1
#
_entry.id   AF-A1BQ88-F1
#
_cell.length_a   1.000
_cell.length_b   1.000
_cell.length_c   1.000
_cell.angle_alpha   90.00
_cell.angle_beta   90.00
_cell.angle_gamma   90.00
#
_symmetry.space_group_name_H-M   'P 1'
#
loop_
_entity.id
_entity.type
_entity.pdbx_description
1 polymer ?
#
loop_
_entity_poly.entity_id
_entity_poly.type
_entity_poly.pdbx_seq_one_letter_code
_entity_poly.pdbx_strand_id
1 'polypeptide(L)'
;MAINFFRVFVWDFLEELDRVTHIEPKTKEKKEIKTVLSERRRVEAEKKDVVSPKKPSDEVPVNNMPIWQRILKIISYNLLSVFVITIIQYICEIFKSAEANGSVLAIILTVIIHLIGYVPIIFTRILSILWHSDVSNTALRYRGVTSSDSSPFSVKAADFIFTIVFELIFNIQTVFLKYFPCPVVINNILIFIHSSLLNSLYSFEYYWMALGWNTQRRIATIENSWPYFVGFGAILAFASTFSESTVINGCIFASLFPFFIISGYLNNFTPARREIPSIPIFKFSFFIADKLSYRIFGSLKRAMFK
;
A
#
# COMPACT_ATOMS: atom_id res chain seq x y z
N MET A 1 -28.25 4.96 6.76
CA MET A 1 -27.36 4.24 7.69
C MET A 1 -25.89 4.31 7.25
N ALA A 2 -25.55 3.92 6.00
CA ALA A 2 -24.18 4.00 5.47
C ALA A 2 -23.58 5.43 5.40
N ILE A 3 -24.40 6.45 5.07
CA ILE A 3 -23.94 7.86 5.01
C ILE A 3 -23.57 8.38 6.40
N ASN A 4 -24.33 8.01 7.44
CA ASN A 4 -24.01 8.39 8.82
C ASN A 4 -22.76 7.65 9.32
N PHE A 5 -22.57 6.39 8.93
CA PHE A 5 -21.35 5.65 9.25
C PHE A 5 -20.11 6.27 8.58
N PHE A 6 -20.22 6.62 7.29
CA PHE A 6 -19.14 7.29 6.56
C PHE A 6 -18.84 8.68 7.15
N ARG A 7 -19.87 9.45 7.51
CA ARG A 7 -19.70 10.78 8.13
C ARG A 7 -19.04 10.69 9.50
N VAL A 8 -19.46 9.75 10.34
CA VAL A 8 -18.86 9.50 11.66
C VAL A 8 -17.43 9.02 11.51
N PHE A 9 -17.18 8.04 10.63
CA PHE A 9 -15.83 7.55 10.34
C PHE A 9 -14.91 8.67 9.83
N VAL A 10 -15.37 9.51 8.91
CA VAL A 10 -14.58 10.64 8.38
C VAL A 10 -14.35 11.70 9.45
N TRP A 11 -15.34 12.04 10.28
CA TRP A 11 -15.16 13.03 11.36
C TRP A 11 -14.25 12.52 12.46
N ASP A 12 -14.44 11.29 12.94
CA ASP A 12 -13.58 10.66 13.94
C ASP A 12 -12.15 10.53 13.40
N PHE A 13 -12.00 10.21 12.11
CA PHE A 13 -10.70 10.14 11.45
C PHE A 13 -10.05 11.52 11.29
N LEU A 14 -10.81 12.56 10.93
CA LEU A 14 -10.32 13.94 10.85
C LEU A 14 -9.89 14.45 12.23
N GLU A 15 -10.66 14.16 13.28
CA GLU A 15 -10.36 14.55 14.67
C GLU A 15 -9.14 13.81 15.22
N GLU A 16 -9.00 12.52 14.89
CA GLU A 16 -7.82 11.74 15.26
C GLU A 16 -6.58 12.22 14.51
N LEU A 17 -6.74 12.63 13.27
CA LEU A 17 -5.63 13.07 12.42
C LEU A 17 -5.28 14.54 12.72
N ASP A 18 -6.21 15.34 13.25
CA ASP A 18 -5.95 16.63 13.92
C ASP A 18 -5.18 16.43 15.24
N ARG A 19 -5.58 15.46 16.07
CA ARG A 19 -4.79 15.00 17.23
C ARG A 19 -3.36 14.63 16.85
N VAL A 20 -3.17 13.92 15.74
CA VAL A 20 -1.86 13.50 15.22
C VAL A 20 -0.99 14.70 14.80
N THR A 21 -1.57 15.85 14.43
CA THR A 21 -0.79 17.04 14.02
C THR A 21 -0.23 17.87 15.15
N HIS A 22 -0.95 17.94 16.26
CA HIS A 22 -0.66 18.86 17.34
C HIS A 22 0.13 18.21 18.49
N ILE A 23 0.40 16.91 18.40
CA ILE A 23 1.19 16.18 19.38
C ILE A 23 2.64 16.08 18.88
N GLU A 24 3.54 16.87 19.48
CA GLU A 24 4.98 16.62 19.39
C GLU A 24 5.28 15.15 19.76
N PRO A 25 6.25 14.49 19.09
CA PRO A 25 6.54 13.09 19.31
C PRO A 25 6.75 12.85 20.82
N LYS A 26 5.82 12.11 21.44
CA LYS A 26 5.97 11.69 22.84
C LYS A 26 7.18 10.76 22.92
N THR A 27 8.32 11.31 23.26
CA THR A 27 9.45 10.56 23.81
C THR A 27 8.96 9.93 25.10
N LYS A 28 8.42 8.70 25.03
CA LYS A 28 8.12 7.93 26.24
C LYS A 28 9.46 7.62 26.90
N GLU A 29 9.77 8.32 27.99
CA GLU A 29 10.78 7.89 28.95
C GLU A 29 10.43 6.48 29.41
N LYS A 30 11.22 5.52 28.93
CA LYS A 30 11.13 4.12 29.33
C LYS A 30 11.61 4.04 30.77
N LYS A 31 10.71 3.94 31.76
CA LYS A 31 11.09 3.54 33.13
C LYS A 31 11.55 2.08 33.07
N GLU A 32 12.83 1.89 32.79
CA GLU A 32 13.50 0.60 32.74
C GLU A 32 13.69 0.07 34.16
N ILE A 33 13.16 -1.12 34.45
CA ILE A 33 13.48 -1.82 35.71
C ILE A 33 14.95 -2.25 35.61
N LYS A 34 15.81 -1.54 36.33
CA LYS A 34 17.26 -1.77 36.32
C LYS A 34 17.59 -3.01 37.13
N THR A 35 18.17 -4.00 36.46
CA THR A 35 18.79 -5.16 37.13
C THR A 35 20.30 -4.93 37.21
N VAL A 36 20.97 -5.50 38.20
CA VAL A 36 22.45 -5.36 38.35
C VAL A 36 23.18 -5.88 37.11
N LEU A 37 22.60 -6.89 36.43
CA LEU A 37 23.14 -7.45 35.20
C LEU A 37 22.98 -6.50 34.00
N SER A 38 21.87 -5.76 33.91
CA SER A 38 21.67 -4.77 32.83
C SER A 38 22.62 -3.59 32.97
N GLU A 39 22.90 -3.15 34.20
CA GLU A 39 23.83 -2.03 34.42
C GLU A 39 25.28 -2.44 34.17
N ARG A 40 25.67 -3.69 34.48
CA ARG A 40 26.99 -4.21 34.09
C ARG A 40 27.17 -4.29 32.57
N ARG A 41 26.16 -4.76 31.84
CA ARG A 41 26.19 -4.76 30.36
C ARG A 41 26.27 -3.34 29.79
N ARG A 42 25.64 -2.36 30.45
CA ARG A 42 25.68 -0.95 30.04
C ARG A 42 27.05 -0.32 30.26
N VAL A 43 27.68 -0.58 31.40
CA VAL A 43 29.04 -0.08 31.71
C VAL A 43 30.09 -0.73 30.78
N GLU A 44 29.94 -2.00 30.44
CA GLU A 44 30.80 -2.66 29.45
C GLU A 44 30.58 -2.14 28.02
N ALA A 45 29.33 -1.81 27.66
CA ALA A 45 28.99 -1.20 26.38
C ALA A 45 29.50 0.25 26.30
N GLU A 46 29.35 1.06 27.35
CA GLU A 46 29.88 2.43 27.45
C GLU A 46 31.42 2.42 27.36
N LYS A 47 32.10 1.45 27.98
CA LYS A 47 33.56 1.27 27.83
C LYS A 47 33.97 0.90 26.40
N LYS A 48 33.15 0.13 25.67
CA LYS A 48 33.39 -0.19 24.25
C LYS A 48 33.11 1.01 23.33
N ASP A 49 32.09 1.80 23.64
CA ASP A 49 31.70 3.00 22.87
C ASP A 49 32.68 4.17 23.05
N VAL A 50 33.40 4.26 24.18
CA VAL A 50 34.43 5.29 24.39
C VAL A 50 35.73 5.00 23.60
N VAL A 51 35.99 3.73 23.26
CA VAL A 51 37.21 3.31 22.54
C VAL A 51 37.01 3.28 21.02
N SER A 52 35.77 3.27 20.54
CA SER A 52 35.45 3.32 19.11
C SER A 52 34.91 4.71 18.74
N PRO A 53 35.48 5.43 17.75
CA PRO A 53 34.84 6.64 17.27
C PRO A 53 33.45 6.27 16.75
N LYS A 54 32.40 6.77 17.40
CA LYS A 54 31.01 6.64 16.97
C LYS A 54 30.93 7.18 15.54
N LYS A 55 30.85 6.27 14.56
CA LYS A 55 30.39 6.63 13.22
C LYS A 55 29.06 7.35 13.43
N PRO A 56 28.85 8.55 12.86
CA PRO A 56 27.54 9.17 12.89
C PRO A 56 26.58 8.11 12.35
N SER A 57 25.65 7.65 13.19
CA SER A 57 24.51 6.92 12.68
C SER A 57 23.95 7.76 11.56
N ASP A 58 23.75 7.16 10.39
CA ASP A 58 23.12 7.79 9.23
C ASP A 58 21.71 8.26 9.66
N GLU A 59 21.63 9.40 10.34
CA GLU A 59 20.41 10.12 10.62
C GLU A 59 19.96 10.66 9.27
N VAL A 60 19.24 9.80 8.54
CA VAL A 60 18.54 10.17 7.31
C VAL A 60 17.84 11.49 7.59
N PRO A 61 18.13 12.56 6.82
CA PRO A 61 17.62 13.89 7.10
C PRO A 61 16.11 13.81 7.28
N VAL A 62 15.67 14.08 8.51
CA VAL A 62 14.27 13.97 8.87
C VAL A 62 13.56 15.15 8.23
N ASN A 63 12.84 14.88 7.14
CA ASN A 63 11.90 15.83 6.62
C ASN A 63 10.82 16.05 7.70
N ASN A 64 10.84 17.20 8.38
CA ASN A 64 9.90 17.56 9.46
C ASN A 64 8.48 17.86 8.96
N MET A 65 8.18 17.57 7.69
CA MET A 65 6.89 17.88 7.10
C MET A 65 5.76 17.06 7.78
N PRO A 66 4.70 17.72 8.29
CA PRO A 66 3.56 17.05 8.91
C PRO A 66 2.83 16.13 7.91
N ILE A 67 2.16 15.11 8.45
CA ILE A 67 1.49 14.05 7.65
C ILE A 67 0.47 14.64 6.68
N TRP A 68 -0.36 15.59 7.09
CA TRP A 68 -1.34 16.20 6.17
C TRP A 68 -0.71 16.91 4.99
N GLN A 69 0.43 17.56 5.16
CA GLN A 69 1.12 18.20 4.03
C GLN A 69 1.62 17.15 3.03
N ARG A 70 1.99 15.95 3.49
CA ARG A 70 2.35 14.83 2.59
C ARG A 70 1.12 14.37 1.82
N ILE A 71 0.01 14.17 2.52
CA ILE A 71 -1.26 13.75 1.92
C ILE A 71 -1.75 14.79 0.90
N LEU A 72 -1.76 16.08 1.26
CA LEU A 72 -2.18 17.16 0.36
C LEU A 72 -1.32 17.23 -0.89
N LYS A 73 -0.01 17.03 -0.79
CA LYS A 73 0.88 16.93 -1.96
C LYS A 73 0.47 15.77 -2.87
N ILE A 74 0.25 14.57 -2.30
CA ILE A 74 -0.18 13.39 -3.07
C ILE A 74 -1.48 13.68 -3.82
N ILE A 75 -2.47 14.26 -3.13
CA ILE A 75 -3.77 14.61 -3.72
C ILE A 75 -3.58 15.66 -4.82
N SER A 76 -2.83 16.73 -4.57
CA SER A 76 -2.62 17.79 -5.57
C SER A 76 -1.92 17.29 -6.83
N TYR A 77 -0.90 16.43 -6.69
CA TYR A 77 -0.19 15.87 -7.84
C TYR A 77 -1.05 14.87 -8.61
N ASN A 78 -1.85 14.05 -7.93
CA ASN A 78 -2.80 13.16 -8.60
C ASN A 78 -3.88 13.96 -9.37
N LEU A 79 -4.44 15.00 -8.76
CA LEU A 79 -5.43 15.88 -9.41
C LEU A 79 -4.85 16.61 -10.62
N LEU A 80 -3.63 17.15 -10.50
CA LEU A 80 -2.93 17.78 -11.62
C LEU A 80 -2.71 16.79 -12.76
N SER A 81 -2.35 15.55 -12.44
CA SER A 81 -2.14 14.50 -13.44
C SER A 81 -3.44 14.18 -14.18
N VAL A 82 -4.55 13.98 -13.45
CA VAL A 82 -5.87 13.77 -14.06
C VAL A 82 -6.23 14.93 -14.98
N PHE A 83 -6.06 16.17 -14.51
CA PHE A 83 -6.36 17.36 -15.29
C PHE A 83 -5.56 17.42 -16.60
N VAL A 84 -4.25 17.18 -16.55
CA VAL A 84 -3.39 17.14 -17.74
C VAL A 84 -3.86 16.06 -18.72
N ILE A 85 -4.23 14.87 -18.24
CA ILE A 85 -4.71 13.78 -19.09
C ILE A 85 -6.04 14.13 -19.74
N THR A 86 -6.99 14.70 -18.97
CA THR A 86 -8.29 15.12 -19.51
C THR A 86 -8.11 16.18 -20.59
N ILE A 87 -7.18 17.12 -20.42
CA ILE A 87 -6.83 18.09 -21.46
C ILE A 87 -6.26 17.39 -22.71
N ILE A 88 -5.30 16.48 -22.54
CA ILE A 88 -4.71 15.75 -23.67
C ILE A 88 -5.79 14.96 -24.42
N GLN A 89 -6.66 14.24 -23.70
CA GLN A 89 -7.78 13.50 -24.28
C GLN A 89 -8.75 14.42 -25.02
N TYR A 90 -9.10 15.56 -24.43
CA TYR A 90 -9.98 16.54 -25.04
C TYR A 90 -9.39 17.12 -26.35
N ILE A 91 -8.10 17.45 -26.35
CA ILE A 91 -7.38 17.91 -27.55
C ILE A 91 -7.39 16.82 -28.63
N CYS A 92 -7.16 15.56 -28.27
CA CYS A 92 -7.24 14.43 -29.20
C CYS A 92 -8.63 14.30 -29.83
N GLU A 93 -9.69 14.43 -29.04
CA GLU A 93 -11.07 14.34 -29.55
C GLU A 93 -11.42 15.51 -30.49
N ILE A 94 -10.98 16.74 -30.18
CA ILE A 94 -11.11 17.87 -31.11
C ILE A 94 -10.38 17.58 -32.42
N PHE A 95 -9.13 17.11 -32.37
CA PHE A 95 -8.34 16.83 -33.56
C PHE A 95 -8.99 15.75 -34.44
N LYS A 96 -9.49 14.67 -33.83
CA LYS A 96 -10.25 13.62 -34.53
C LYS A 96 -11.52 14.17 -35.20
N SER A 97 -12.24 15.09 -34.53
CA SER A 97 -13.48 15.66 -35.06
C SER A 97 -13.23 16.66 -36.20
N ALA A 98 -12.06 17.29 -36.24
CA ALA A 98 -11.68 18.26 -37.27
C ALA A 98 -11.22 17.61 -38.58
N GLU A 99 -10.61 16.43 -38.53
CA GLU A 99 -10.23 15.66 -39.72
C GLU A 99 -11.38 14.74 -40.17
N ALA A 100 -12.24 15.26 -41.05
CA ALA A 100 -13.43 14.56 -41.56
C ALA A 100 -13.17 13.26 -42.34
N ASN A 101 -11.92 12.96 -42.72
CA ASN A 101 -11.52 11.72 -43.36
C ASN A 101 -10.41 11.09 -42.53
N GLY A 102 -10.69 9.96 -41.87
CA GLY A 102 -9.75 9.19 -41.04
C GLY A 102 -8.50 8.74 -41.80
N SER A 103 -7.59 9.67 -42.05
CA SER A 103 -6.32 9.41 -42.70
C SER A 103 -5.49 8.52 -41.78
N VAL A 104 -4.70 7.62 -42.37
CA VAL A 104 -3.80 6.75 -41.59
C VAL A 104 -2.86 7.59 -40.71
N LEU A 105 -2.48 8.79 -41.17
CA LEU A 105 -1.69 9.76 -40.42
C LEU A 105 -2.41 10.26 -39.16
N ALA A 106 -3.71 10.57 -39.25
CA ALA A 106 -4.54 10.99 -38.12
C ALA A 106 -4.58 9.93 -37.01
N ILE A 107 -4.73 8.65 -37.42
CA ILE A 107 -4.77 7.51 -36.50
C ILE A 107 -3.41 7.33 -35.83
N ILE A 108 -2.32 7.36 -36.59
CA ILE A 108 -0.96 7.24 -36.06
C ILE A 108 -0.67 8.38 -35.08
N LEU A 109 -0.98 9.62 -35.45
CA LEU A 109 -0.77 10.79 -34.61
C LEU A 109 -1.59 10.71 -33.31
N THR A 110 -2.86 10.31 -33.40
CA THR A 110 -3.72 10.08 -32.24
C THR A 110 -3.13 9.04 -31.30
N VAL A 111 -2.65 7.91 -31.82
CA VAL A 111 -2.04 6.84 -31.00
C VAL A 111 -0.78 7.36 -30.31
N ILE A 112 0.09 8.09 -31.02
CA ILE A 112 1.30 8.69 -30.45
C ILE A 112 0.94 9.67 -29.31
N ILE A 113 -0.04 10.55 -29.51
CA ILE A 113 -0.47 11.49 -28.48
C ILE A 113 -1.03 10.76 -27.25
N HIS A 114 -1.81 9.68 -27.44
CA HIS A 114 -2.28 8.86 -26.32
C HIS A 114 -1.11 8.20 -25.57
N LEU A 115 -0.14 7.61 -26.27
CA LEU A 115 1.04 7.00 -25.65
C LEU A 115 1.85 8.01 -24.83
N ILE A 116 2.07 9.21 -25.38
CA ILE A 116 2.73 10.32 -24.66
C ILE A 116 1.90 10.72 -23.44
N GLY A 117 0.58 10.78 -23.56
CA GLY A 117 -0.34 11.10 -22.46
C GLY A 117 -0.31 10.11 -21.29
N TYR A 118 0.10 8.86 -21.52
CA TYR A 118 0.28 7.87 -20.45
C TYR A 118 1.59 8.02 -19.65
N VAL A 119 2.60 8.70 -20.18
CA VAL A 119 3.90 8.86 -19.50
C VAL A 119 3.76 9.60 -18.15
N PRO A 120 3.06 10.74 -18.05
CA PRO A 120 2.83 11.41 -16.77
C PRO A 120 2.08 10.54 -15.75
N ILE A 121 1.19 9.66 -16.21
CA ILE A 121 0.46 8.73 -15.32
C ILE A 121 1.44 7.77 -14.67
N ILE A 122 2.27 7.10 -15.49
CA ILE A 122 3.23 6.12 -14.98
C ILE A 122 4.19 6.79 -14.00
N PHE A 123 4.69 7.98 -14.35
CA PHE A 123 5.56 8.75 -13.48
C PHE A 123 4.89 9.08 -12.13
N THR A 124 3.63 9.54 -12.15
CA THR A 124 2.89 9.88 -10.92
C THR A 124 2.49 8.65 -10.10
N ARG A 125 2.32 7.48 -10.72
CA ARG A 125 2.19 6.20 -10.00
C ARG A 125 3.45 5.88 -9.21
N ILE A 126 4.63 6.01 -9.83
CA ILE A 126 5.92 5.76 -9.17
C ILE A 126 6.10 6.70 -7.98
N LEU A 127 5.83 8.00 -8.17
CA LEU A 127 5.89 8.98 -7.09
C LEU A 127 4.89 8.68 -5.96
N SER A 128 3.69 8.21 -6.31
CA SER A 128 2.68 7.82 -5.32
C SER A 128 3.20 6.71 -4.41
N ILE A 129 3.86 5.68 -4.95
CA ILE A 129 4.46 4.59 -4.16
C ILE A 129 5.49 5.15 -3.17
N LEU A 130 6.36 6.05 -3.63
CA LEU A 130 7.38 6.68 -2.77
C LEU A 130 6.73 7.50 -1.65
N TRP A 131 5.70 8.29 -1.97
CA TRP A 131 4.99 9.08 -0.98
C TRP A 131 4.15 8.24 -0.02
N HIS A 132 3.55 7.13 -0.47
CA HIS A 132 2.84 6.18 0.39
C HIS A 132 3.78 5.54 1.41
N SER A 133 4.98 5.15 0.97
CA SER A 133 6.05 4.67 1.87
C SER A 133 6.46 5.72 2.90
N ASP A 134 6.58 6.98 2.49
CA ASP A 134 6.93 8.10 3.36
C ASP A 134 5.84 8.45 4.38
N VAL A 135 4.57 8.39 3.97
CA VAL A 135 3.41 8.50 4.88
C VAL A 135 3.45 7.36 5.91
N SER A 136 3.68 6.12 5.47
CA SER A 136 3.83 4.95 6.35
C SER A 136 4.96 5.15 7.37
N ASN A 137 6.13 5.60 6.93
CA ASN A 137 7.27 5.86 7.83
C ASN A 137 6.96 6.93 8.87
N THR A 138 6.20 7.96 8.49
CA THR A 138 5.79 9.02 9.42
C THR A 138 4.76 8.49 10.43
N ALA A 139 3.79 7.69 9.97
CA ALA A 139 2.80 7.03 10.84
C ALA A 139 3.45 6.03 11.81
N LEU A 140 4.50 5.31 11.37
CA LEU A 140 5.28 4.41 12.20
C LEU A 140 5.97 5.16 13.36
N ARG A 141 6.60 6.30 13.05
CA ARG A 141 7.25 7.17 14.05
C ARG A 141 6.24 7.68 15.08
N TYR A 142 5.05 8.07 14.62
CA TYR A 142 3.97 8.50 15.51
C TYR A 142 3.53 7.38 16.47
N ARG A 143 3.37 6.15 15.97
CA ARG A 143 2.99 5.01 16.82
C ARG A 143 4.11 4.58 17.79
N GLY A 144 5.34 5.05 17.58
CA GLY A 144 6.50 4.70 18.40
C GLY A 144 6.87 3.21 18.31
N VAL A 145 6.48 2.54 17.22
CA VAL A 145 6.80 1.12 17.01
C VAL A 145 8.23 1.04 16.50
N THR A 146 9.14 0.56 17.34
CA THR A 146 10.48 0.17 16.90
C THR A 146 10.37 -1.17 16.15
N SER A 147 10.86 -1.23 14.91
CA SER A 147 10.93 -2.47 14.15
C SER A 147 11.73 -3.51 14.94
N SER A 148 11.06 -4.49 15.52
CA SER A 148 11.66 -5.52 16.39
C SER A 148 12.34 -6.65 15.59
N ASP A 149 12.37 -6.55 14.26
CA ASP A 149 12.81 -7.63 13.39
C ASP A 149 14.27 -7.49 12.97
N SER A 150 15.11 -8.36 13.54
CA SER A 150 16.53 -8.51 13.27
C SER A 150 16.83 -9.33 12.01
N SER A 151 15.82 -9.68 11.20
CA SER A 151 16.04 -10.45 9.98
C SER A 151 16.96 -9.71 8.98
N PRO A 152 17.80 -10.44 8.23
CA PRO A 152 18.68 -9.83 7.23
C PRO A 152 17.88 -9.09 6.15
N PHE A 153 18.43 -7.99 5.62
CA PHE A 153 17.81 -7.22 4.53
C PHE A 153 17.40 -8.08 3.33
N SER A 154 18.22 -9.06 2.96
CA SER A 154 17.93 -10.00 1.87
C SER A 154 16.63 -10.78 2.08
N VAL A 155 16.34 -11.19 3.33
CA VAL A 155 15.10 -11.90 3.67
C VAL A 155 13.89 -10.97 3.55
N LYS A 156 14.02 -9.72 4.03
CA LYS A 156 12.98 -8.70 3.90
C LYS A 156 12.68 -8.38 2.43
N ALA A 157 13.73 -8.21 1.62
CA ALA A 157 13.60 -7.96 0.19
C ALA A 157 12.95 -9.15 -0.53
N ALA A 158 13.30 -10.38 -0.19
CA ALA A 158 12.69 -11.58 -0.75
C ALA A 158 11.20 -11.70 -0.39
N ASP A 159 10.83 -11.44 0.87
CA ASP A 159 9.43 -11.44 1.31
C ASP A 159 8.62 -10.33 0.61
N PHE A 160 9.22 -9.16 0.41
CA PHE A 160 8.60 -8.05 -0.34
C PHE A 160 8.40 -8.39 -1.83
N ILE A 161 9.41 -8.96 -2.50
CA ILE A 161 9.28 -9.41 -3.89
C ILE A 161 8.21 -10.50 -4.01
N PHE A 162 8.22 -11.47 -3.10
CA PHE A 162 7.20 -12.53 -3.06
C PHE A 162 5.79 -11.94 -2.93
N THR A 163 5.63 -10.97 -2.02
CA THR A 163 4.37 -10.27 -1.81
C THR A 163 3.88 -9.60 -3.09
N ILE A 164 4.72 -8.82 -3.78
CA ILE A 164 4.37 -8.18 -5.06
C ILE A 164 3.89 -9.22 -6.08
N VAL A 165 4.63 -10.32 -6.24
CA VAL A 165 4.26 -11.40 -7.17
C VAL A 165 2.91 -12.02 -6.80
N PHE A 166 2.71 -12.31 -5.52
CA PHE A 166 1.46 -12.85 -5.00
C PHE A 166 0.28 -11.93 -5.26
N GLU A 167 0.43 -10.63 -4.97
CA GLU A 167 -0.60 -9.63 -5.16
C GLU A 167 -0.97 -9.44 -6.64
N LEU A 168 0.01 -9.48 -7.54
CA LEU A 168 -0.22 -9.46 -8.98
C LEU A 168 -1.02 -10.69 -9.44
N ILE A 169 -0.67 -11.87 -8.96
CA ILE A 169 -1.41 -13.10 -9.27
C ILE A 169 -2.84 -13.02 -8.73
N PHE A 170 -3.03 -12.49 -7.52
CA PHE A 170 -4.36 -12.32 -6.95
C PHE A 170 -5.21 -11.27 -7.70
N ASN A 171 -4.58 -10.21 -8.19
CA ASN A 171 -5.23 -9.24 -9.06
C ASN A 171 -5.66 -9.89 -10.39
N ILE A 172 -4.80 -10.69 -11.00
CA ILE A 172 -5.12 -11.49 -12.20
C ILE A 172 -6.28 -12.44 -11.93
N GLN A 173 -6.26 -13.17 -10.79
CA GLN A 173 -7.38 -14.02 -10.36
C GLN A 173 -8.69 -13.23 -10.28
N THR A 174 -8.64 -11.99 -9.76
CA THR A 174 -9.81 -11.10 -9.67
C THR A 174 -10.34 -10.72 -11.05
N VAL A 175 -9.45 -10.46 -12.03
CA VAL A 175 -9.85 -10.21 -13.42
C VAL A 175 -10.50 -11.46 -14.04
N PHE A 176 -9.97 -12.65 -13.76
CA PHE A 176 -10.54 -13.91 -14.27
C PHE A 176 -11.97 -14.17 -13.77
N LEU A 177 -12.34 -13.70 -12.58
CA LEU A 177 -13.71 -13.82 -12.07
C LEU A 177 -14.76 -13.14 -12.97
N LYS A 178 -14.36 -12.14 -13.77
CA LYS A 178 -15.26 -11.50 -14.76
C LYS A 178 -15.74 -12.47 -15.84
N TYR A 179 -14.93 -13.47 -16.17
CA TYR A 179 -15.18 -14.43 -17.22
C TYR A 179 -15.70 -15.78 -16.69
N PHE A 180 -15.92 -15.89 -15.39
CA PHE A 180 -16.37 -17.12 -14.77
C PHE A 180 -17.85 -17.39 -15.12
N PRO A 181 -18.24 -18.64 -15.42
CA PRO A 181 -19.60 -18.99 -15.86
C PRO A 181 -20.60 -19.03 -14.69
N CYS A 182 -20.69 -17.93 -13.93
CA CYS A 182 -21.68 -17.71 -12.89
C CYS A 182 -22.56 -16.50 -13.24
N PRO A 183 -23.73 -16.35 -12.61
CA PRO A 183 -24.56 -15.16 -12.76
C PRO A 183 -23.77 -13.87 -12.53
N VAL A 184 -24.01 -12.85 -13.37
CA VAL A 184 -23.28 -11.57 -13.36
C VAL A 184 -23.26 -10.93 -11.96
N VAL A 185 -24.38 -11.00 -11.24
CA VAL A 185 -24.49 -10.48 -9.87
C VAL A 185 -23.50 -11.16 -8.93
N ILE A 186 -23.35 -12.48 -9.02
CA ILE A 186 -22.42 -13.25 -8.19
C ILE A 186 -20.97 -12.90 -8.55
N ASN A 187 -20.65 -12.80 -9.84
CA ASN A 187 -19.33 -12.39 -10.29
C ASN A 187 -18.96 -11.01 -9.75
N ASN A 188 -19.85 -10.04 -9.83
CA ASN A 188 -19.62 -8.68 -9.33
C ASN A 188 -19.38 -8.66 -7.81
N ILE A 189 -20.15 -9.44 -7.03
CA ILE A 189 -19.95 -9.57 -5.59
C ILE A 189 -18.59 -10.20 -5.28
N LEU A 190 -18.21 -11.28 -5.99
CA LEU A 190 -16.92 -11.94 -5.80
C LEU A 190 -15.76 -11.01 -6.16
N ILE A 191 -15.84 -10.30 -7.28
CA ILE A 191 -14.86 -9.29 -7.68
C ILE A 191 -14.74 -8.21 -6.62
N PHE A 192 -15.87 -7.70 -6.11
CA PHE A 192 -15.87 -6.69 -5.07
C PHE A 192 -15.22 -7.18 -3.76
N ILE A 193 -15.52 -8.41 -3.33
CA ILE A 193 -14.89 -9.04 -2.15
C ILE A 193 -13.39 -9.17 -2.36
N HIS A 194 -12.95 -9.70 -3.52
CA HIS A 194 -11.54 -9.83 -3.86
C HIS A 194 -10.81 -8.49 -3.87
N SER A 195 -11.37 -7.48 -4.54
CA SER A 195 -10.80 -6.13 -4.56
C SER A 195 -10.74 -5.50 -3.17
N SER A 196 -11.76 -5.71 -2.33
CA SER A 196 -11.78 -5.20 -0.94
C SER A 196 -10.72 -5.86 -0.07
N LEU A 197 -10.54 -7.17 -0.19
CA LEU A 197 -9.50 -7.90 0.54
C LEU A 197 -8.09 -7.50 0.10
N LEU A 198 -7.87 -7.32 -1.21
CA LEU A 198 -6.59 -6.87 -1.76
C LEU A 198 -6.26 -5.44 -1.29
N ASN A 199 -7.22 -4.52 -1.36
CA ASN A 199 -7.06 -3.15 -0.88
C ASN A 199 -6.71 -3.09 0.62
N SER A 200 -7.31 -3.98 1.41
CA SER A 200 -6.99 -4.12 2.83
C SER A 200 -5.58 -4.63 3.05
N LEU A 201 -5.18 -5.68 2.32
CA LEU A 201 -3.82 -6.20 2.37
C LEU A 201 -2.81 -5.09 2.10
N TYR A 202 -2.97 -4.36 0.99
CA TYR A 202 -2.08 -3.26 0.61
C TYR A 202 -1.95 -2.21 1.72
N SER A 203 -3.05 -1.87 2.38
CA SER A 203 -3.06 -0.82 3.40
C SER A 203 -2.39 -1.25 4.70
N PHE A 204 -2.72 -2.46 5.19
CA PHE A 204 -2.18 -3.00 6.45
C PHE A 204 -0.76 -3.53 6.31
N GLU A 205 -0.35 -3.87 5.09
CA GLU A 205 0.96 -4.41 4.81
C GLU A 205 2.10 -3.48 5.25
N TYR A 206 1.97 -2.17 5.04
CA TYR A 206 2.94 -1.19 5.53
C TYR A 206 3.19 -1.33 7.05
N TYR A 207 2.11 -1.44 7.81
CA TYR A 207 2.16 -1.64 9.26
C TYR A 207 2.76 -3.00 9.64
N TRP A 208 2.29 -4.07 9.00
CA TRP A 208 2.75 -5.43 9.31
C TRP A 208 4.19 -5.69 8.90
N MET A 209 4.66 -5.14 7.79
CA MET A 209 6.06 -5.16 7.38
C MET A 209 6.93 -4.40 8.39
N ALA A 210 6.46 -3.26 8.91
CA ALA A 210 7.17 -2.55 9.96
C ALA A 210 7.27 -3.33 11.27
N LEU A 211 6.29 -4.21 11.55
CA LEU A 211 6.32 -5.18 12.65
C LEU A 211 7.15 -6.44 12.35
N GLY A 212 7.69 -6.60 11.14
CA GLY A 212 8.46 -7.78 10.72
C GLY A 212 7.61 -9.02 10.46
N TRP A 213 6.34 -8.85 10.10
CA TRP A 213 5.49 -9.99 9.77
C TRP A 213 5.79 -10.50 8.35
N ASN A 214 6.03 -11.80 8.24
CA ASN A 214 6.17 -12.46 6.94
C ASN A 214 4.84 -12.49 6.16
N THR A 215 4.93 -12.71 4.84
CA THR A 215 3.75 -12.73 3.95
C THR A 215 2.70 -13.75 4.39
N GLN A 216 3.12 -14.95 4.79
CA GLN A 216 2.19 -16.01 5.22
C GLN A 216 1.33 -15.58 6.41
N ARG A 217 1.93 -14.93 7.42
CA ARG A 217 1.20 -14.41 8.59
C ARG A 217 0.24 -13.31 8.20
N ARG A 218 0.63 -12.41 7.29
CA ARG A 218 -0.23 -11.33 6.78
C ARG A 218 -1.49 -11.90 6.12
N ILE A 219 -1.32 -12.86 5.20
CA ILE A 219 -2.42 -13.54 4.51
C ILE A 219 -3.33 -14.28 5.50
N ALA A 220 -2.75 -15.09 6.38
CA ALA A 220 -3.53 -15.85 7.37
C ALA A 220 -4.34 -14.93 8.28
N THR A 221 -3.80 -13.76 8.64
CA THR A 221 -4.53 -12.77 9.43
C THR A 221 -5.77 -12.27 8.70
N ILE A 222 -5.66 -12.00 7.39
CA ILE A 222 -6.81 -11.59 6.58
C ILE A 222 -7.82 -12.73 6.43
N GLU A 223 -7.39 -13.96 6.11
CA GLU A 223 -8.31 -15.10 5.95
C GLU A 223 -9.08 -15.44 7.23
N ASN A 224 -8.44 -15.28 8.40
CA ASN A 224 -9.04 -15.54 9.71
C ASN A 224 -10.00 -14.44 10.17
N SER A 225 -9.96 -13.25 9.57
CA SER A 225 -10.82 -12.12 9.95
C SER A 225 -11.36 -11.41 8.71
N TRP A 226 -11.67 -12.20 7.67
CA TRP A 226 -12.02 -11.70 6.35
C TRP A 226 -13.19 -10.71 6.35
N PRO A 227 -14.26 -10.81 7.19
CA PRO A 227 -15.37 -9.84 7.13
C PRO A 227 -14.93 -8.43 7.52
N TYR A 228 -14.02 -8.33 8.50
CA TYR A 228 -13.45 -7.06 8.93
C TYR A 228 -12.67 -6.41 7.77
N PHE A 229 -11.81 -7.17 7.11
CA PHE A 229 -11.01 -6.67 5.99
C PHE A 229 -11.87 -6.39 4.75
N VAL A 230 -12.90 -7.19 4.46
CA VAL A 230 -13.87 -6.85 3.42
C VAL A 230 -14.51 -5.50 3.72
N GLY A 231 -15.00 -5.28 4.94
CA GLY A 231 -15.61 -4.00 5.32
C GLY A 231 -14.66 -2.81 5.24
N PHE A 232 -13.42 -2.97 5.71
CA PHE A 232 -12.39 -1.93 5.64
C PHE A 232 -12.06 -1.58 4.19
N GLY A 233 -11.67 -2.56 3.37
CA GLY A 233 -11.25 -2.31 2.00
C GLY A 233 -12.39 -2.01 1.02
N ALA A 234 -13.64 -2.31 1.40
CA ALA A 234 -14.83 -2.02 0.59
C ALA A 234 -14.97 -0.54 0.28
N ILE A 235 -14.64 0.33 1.25
CA ILE A 235 -14.71 1.79 1.06
C ILE A 235 -13.76 2.21 -0.07
N LEU A 236 -12.53 1.71 -0.04
CA LEU A 236 -11.53 2.00 -1.07
C LEU A 236 -11.88 1.33 -2.40
N ALA A 237 -12.41 0.10 -2.38
CA ALA A 237 -12.82 -0.62 -3.58
C ALA A 237 -13.96 0.11 -4.28
N PHE A 238 -14.99 0.53 -3.54
CA PHE A 238 -16.12 1.27 -4.07
C PHE A 238 -15.69 2.61 -4.67
N ALA A 239 -14.87 3.39 -3.95
CA ALA A 239 -14.34 4.65 -4.45
C ALA A 239 -13.52 4.47 -5.73
N SER A 240 -12.76 3.38 -5.82
CA SER A 240 -11.93 3.02 -7.00
C SER A 240 -12.74 2.46 -8.17
N THR A 241 -14.06 2.42 -8.07
CA THR A 241 -14.98 2.03 -9.16
C THR A 241 -15.94 3.15 -9.55
N PHE A 242 -15.72 4.37 -9.04
CA PHE A 242 -16.65 5.48 -9.23
C PHE A 242 -16.70 5.99 -10.67
N SER A 243 -15.60 5.89 -11.43
CA SER A 243 -15.52 6.32 -12.82
C SER A 243 -15.44 5.13 -13.77
N GLU A 244 -15.84 5.33 -15.03
CA GLU A 244 -15.59 4.36 -16.11
C GLU A 244 -14.11 4.36 -16.54
N SER A 245 -13.37 5.45 -16.25
CA SER A 245 -11.95 5.55 -16.58
C SER A 245 -11.08 4.88 -15.53
N THR A 246 -10.37 3.82 -15.93
CA THR A 246 -9.36 3.13 -15.11
C THR A 246 -8.28 4.10 -14.59
N VAL A 247 -7.95 5.13 -15.38
CA VAL A 247 -6.96 6.14 -15.00
C VAL A 247 -7.47 6.98 -13.82
N ILE A 248 -8.71 7.48 -13.93
CA ILE A 248 -9.33 8.28 -12.86
C ILE A 248 -9.49 7.44 -11.59
N ASN A 249 -9.95 6.20 -11.73
CA ASN A 249 -10.06 5.26 -10.62
C ASN A 249 -8.71 5.01 -9.91
N GLY A 250 -7.63 4.87 -10.68
CA GLY A 250 -6.27 4.79 -10.12
C GLY A 250 -5.88 6.05 -9.33
N CYS A 251 -6.22 7.24 -9.84
CA CYS A 251 -5.96 8.50 -9.15
C CYS A 251 -6.78 8.65 -7.85
N ILE A 252 -8.04 8.24 -7.87
CA ILE A 252 -8.89 8.17 -6.66
C ILE A 252 -8.26 7.22 -5.65
N PHE A 253 -7.87 6.01 -6.08
CA PHE A 253 -7.18 5.05 -5.23
C PHE A 253 -5.93 5.66 -4.58
N ALA A 254 -5.01 6.20 -5.38
CA ALA A 254 -3.75 6.74 -4.85
C ALA A 254 -3.92 7.96 -3.93
N SER A 255 -4.99 8.72 -4.12
CA SER A 255 -5.34 9.87 -3.28
C SER A 255 -5.93 9.43 -1.94
N LEU A 256 -6.73 8.37 -1.93
CA LEU A 256 -7.37 7.84 -0.72
C LEU A 256 -6.45 6.91 0.08
N PHE A 257 -5.58 6.18 -0.60
CA PHE A 257 -4.74 5.14 -0.01
C PHE A 257 -3.90 5.59 1.20
N PRO A 258 -3.29 6.81 1.25
CA PRO A 258 -2.60 7.31 2.46
C PRO A 258 -3.45 7.25 3.73
N PHE A 259 -4.75 7.53 3.62
CA PHE A 259 -5.67 7.49 4.76
C PHE A 259 -5.89 6.06 5.26
N PHE A 260 -5.95 5.10 4.34
CA PHE A 260 -6.07 3.68 4.68
C PHE A 260 -4.78 3.13 5.31
N ILE A 261 -3.60 3.57 4.83
CA ILE A 261 -2.32 3.27 5.50
C ILE A 261 -2.36 3.76 6.94
N ILE A 262 -2.68 5.04 7.16
CA ILE A 262 -2.74 5.64 8.49
C ILE A 262 -3.76 4.92 9.37
N SER A 263 -4.94 4.58 8.83
CA SER A 263 -5.95 3.83 9.56
C SER A 263 -5.43 2.45 9.99
N GLY A 264 -4.65 1.76 9.15
CA GLY A 264 -3.96 0.53 9.54
C GLY A 264 -3.02 0.73 10.73
N TYR A 265 -2.29 1.85 10.76
CA TYR A 265 -1.42 2.25 11.87
C TYR A 265 -2.16 2.76 13.10
N LEU A 266 -3.39 3.27 13.01
CA LEU A 266 -4.16 3.70 14.18
C LEU A 266 -4.99 2.55 14.77
N ASN A 267 -5.25 1.53 13.98
CA ASN A 267 -6.07 0.41 14.41
C ASN A 267 -5.39 -0.43 15.51
N ASN A 268 -6.13 -0.73 16.56
CA ASN A 268 -5.79 -1.75 17.55
C ASN A 268 -6.51 -3.05 17.19
N PHE A 269 -6.21 -3.58 16.01
CA PHE A 269 -6.86 -4.78 15.50
C PHE A 269 -6.67 -5.94 16.49
N THR A 270 -7.77 -6.42 17.05
CA THR A 270 -7.83 -7.70 17.75
C THR A 270 -8.39 -8.75 16.78
N PRO A 271 -7.71 -9.90 16.60
CA PRO A 271 -8.20 -10.97 15.73
C PRO A 271 -9.66 -11.32 16.06
N ALA A 272 -10.46 -11.59 15.03
CA ALA A 272 -11.85 -11.97 15.21
C ALA A 272 -11.97 -13.18 16.14
N ARG A 273 -13.06 -13.21 16.92
CA ARG A 273 -13.43 -14.36 17.75
C ARG A 273 -13.47 -15.62 16.88
N ARG A 274 -13.04 -16.77 17.43
CA ARG A 274 -12.95 -18.09 16.74
C ARG A 274 -14.26 -18.60 16.11
N GLU A 275 -15.35 -17.87 16.24
CA GLU A 275 -16.69 -18.23 15.75
C GLU A 275 -16.83 -18.06 14.23
N ILE A 276 -16.00 -17.22 13.60
CA ILE A 276 -16.04 -17.00 12.15
C ILE A 276 -15.07 -17.99 11.47
N PRO A 277 -15.52 -18.83 10.52
CA PRO A 277 -14.65 -19.75 9.81
C PRO A 277 -13.68 -19.00 8.90
N SER A 278 -12.43 -19.46 8.84
CA SER A 278 -11.45 -18.92 7.91
C SER A 278 -11.75 -19.39 6.49
N ILE A 279 -11.71 -18.46 5.54
CA ILE A 279 -11.97 -18.75 4.13
C ILE A 279 -10.63 -18.68 3.37
N PRO A 280 -10.22 -19.75 2.68
CA PRO A 280 -8.94 -19.83 1.98
C PRO A 280 -8.94 -19.10 0.62
N ILE A 281 -9.34 -17.82 0.60
CA ILE A 281 -9.52 -17.02 -0.63
C ILE A 281 -8.19 -16.82 -1.36
N PHE A 282 -7.08 -16.71 -0.62
CA PHE A 282 -5.77 -16.42 -1.18
C PHE A 282 -4.97 -17.67 -1.54
N LYS A 283 -5.37 -18.86 -1.08
CA LYS A 283 -4.58 -20.09 -1.24
C LYS A 283 -4.21 -20.40 -2.69
N PHE A 284 -5.13 -20.19 -3.63
CA PHE A 284 -4.86 -20.43 -5.05
C PHE A 284 -3.75 -19.51 -5.58
N SER A 285 -3.88 -18.20 -5.36
CA SER A 285 -2.86 -17.23 -5.75
C SER A 285 -1.53 -17.45 -5.04
N PHE A 286 -1.57 -17.78 -3.74
CA PHE A 286 -0.39 -18.08 -2.94
C PHE A 286 0.38 -19.30 -3.49
N PHE A 287 -0.33 -20.38 -3.84
CA PHE A 287 0.29 -21.57 -4.41
C PHE A 287 0.99 -21.28 -5.74
N ILE A 288 0.37 -20.50 -6.62
CA ILE A 288 0.98 -20.10 -7.89
C ILE A 288 2.21 -19.22 -7.63
N ALA A 289 2.10 -18.26 -6.71
CA ALA A 289 3.19 -17.37 -6.34
C ALA A 289 4.40 -18.16 -5.80
N ASP A 290 4.17 -19.10 -4.87
CA ASP A 290 5.20 -19.96 -4.30
C ASP A 290 5.92 -20.78 -5.37
N LYS A 291 5.15 -21.42 -6.27
CA LYS A 291 5.71 -22.19 -7.38
C LYS A 291 6.51 -21.32 -8.36
N LEU A 292 6.04 -20.10 -8.63
CA LEU A 292 6.73 -19.15 -9.52
C LEU A 292 8.02 -18.63 -8.89
N SER A 293 7.97 -18.21 -7.63
CA SER A 293 9.12 -17.76 -6.86
C SER A 293 10.19 -18.85 -6.77
N TYR A 294 9.81 -20.10 -6.48
CA TYR A 294 10.74 -21.23 -6.48
C TYR A 294 11.47 -21.40 -7.83
N ARG A 295 10.74 -21.25 -8.96
CA ARG A 295 11.32 -21.34 -10.30
C ARG A 295 12.27 -20.17 -10.62
N ILE A 296 11.91 -18.95 -10.23
CA ILE A 296 12.72 -17.75 -10.46
C ILE A 296 14.01 -17.85 -9.64
N PHE A 297 13.91 -18.06 -8.33
CA PHE A 297 15.08 -18.16 -7.45
C PHE A 297 15.96 -19.37 -7.80
N GLY A 298 15.37 -20.50 -8.17
CA GLY A 298 16.11 -21.68 -8.63
C GLY A 298 16.86 -21.44 -9.95
N SER A 299 16.29 -20.65 -10.85
CA SER A 299 16.97 -20.26 -12.09
C SER A 299 18.08 -19.23 -11.85
N LEU A 300 17.85 -18.25 -10.98
CA LEU A 300 18.86 -17.26 -10.58
C LEU A 300 20.08 -17.93 -9.93
N LYS A 301 19.85 -18.87 -9.02
CA LYS A 301 20.92 -19.65 -8.38
C LYS A 301 21.74 -20.41 -9.41
N ARG A 302 21.09 -21.05 -10.39
CA ARG A 302 21.79 -21.78 -11.46
C ARG A 302 22.58 -20.87 -12.41
N ALA A 303 22.17 -19.61 -12.57
CA ALA A 303 22.88 -18.63 -13.40
C ALA A 303 24.09 -18.01 -12.67
N MET A 304 24.02 -17.81 -11.35
CA MET A 304 25.11 -17.23 -10.56
C MET A 304 26.25 -18.20 -10.22
N PHE A 305 25.99 -19.52 -10.25
CA PHE A 305 26.98 -20.56 -9.94
C PHE A 305 27.41 -21.36 -11.19
N LYS A 306 27.27 -20.77 -12.38
CA LYS A 306 27.91 -21.19 -13.63
C LYS A 306 29.04 -20.23 -13.95
#